data_AF-A0AAW1QX30-F1
#
_entry.id   AF-A0AAW1QX30-F1
#
_cell.length_a   1.000
_cell.length_b   1.000
_cell.length_c   1.000
_cell.angle_alpha   90.00
_cell.angle_beta   90.00
_cell.angle_gamma   90.00
#
_symmetry.space_group_name_H-M   'P 1'
#
loop_
_entity.id
_entity.type
_entity.pdbx_description
1 polymer ?
#
loop_
_entity_poly.entity_id
_entity_poly.type
_entity_poly.pdbx_seq_one_letter_code
_entity_poly.pdbx_strand_id
1 'polypeptide(L)'
;MRQRPARSTPSPIHCQVRFVNNSSCALEAVWLDYQGGEITYATIEPCTQHIQDTYVTHPWILRRVDNREVAGCYCGPDATVEVNQHNFCVAQPEVHCPIWPGSHMWPAHWGNYGMRGKASGIQIMAFNCVADGAVEIAAHLLNQLLACCNDGMLQRLQKAHAAFAIIGRQQVTTDIPPHSHLRGLKCSTLDRTYDSGTRGLGGSSTNPTASCGEENLTMQDDRHYSQENILIHEFGHSVMCIGMTDQQRQAVQSAYSSAKQQSLYHPSCYSMENADEYWAELTQSWFEATVRTDVNSGINTRQKVKQHDASIAALLQQMYGDSPWRYWHDCPVSFPSPAQQESPPARAAILAQNRNFAAPSPGTSRQSHAARVQDIWSGHSRNSSRRALKERQGCRVCSVM
;
A
#
# COMPACT_ATOMS: atom_id res chain seq x y z
N MET A 1 21.25 37.33 -8.84
CA MET A 1 21.49 36.27 -9.84
C MET A 1 22.57 35.34 -9.31
N ARG A 2 22.23 34.18 -8.74
CA ARG A 2 23.24 33.15 -8.39
C ARG A 2 23.39 32.23 -9.60
N GLN A 3 24.63 32.04 -10.06
CA GLN A 3 24.95 31.23 -11.24
C GLN A 3 24.42 29.80 -11.06
N ARG A 4 23.61 29.36 -12.03
CA ARG A 4 23.12 27.97 -12.14
C ARG A 4 24.34 27.06 -12.36
N PRO A 5 24.50 25.95 -11.63
CA PRO A 5 25.46 24.92 -12.03
C PRO A 5 25.07 24.42 -13.41
N ALA A 6 25.97 24.50 -14.39
CA ALA A 6 25.66 24.20 -15.79
C ALA A 6 25.73 22.70 -16.14
N ARG A 7 26.23 21.84 -15.22
CA ARG A 7 26.42 20.39 -15.40
C ARG A 7 26.76 19.71 -14.07
N SER A 8 26.60 18.39 -14.01
CA SER A 8 27.05 17.58 -12.89
C SER A 8 28.58 17.45 -12.82
N THR A 9 29.10 17.30 -11.61
CA THR A 9 30.48 16.87 -11.35
C THR A 9 30.50 15.61 -10.49
N PRO A 10 31.50 14.72 -10.61
CA PRO A 10 31.55 13.51 -9.81
C PRO A 10 31.64 13.83 -8.32
N SER A 11 30.86 13.13 -7.51
CA SER A 11 30.94 13.18 -6.04
C SER A 11 30.66 11.80 -5.46
N PRO A 12 31.39 11.36 -4.42
CA PRO A 12 31.06 10.16 -3.68
C PRO A 12 29.97 10.39 -2.62
N ILE A 13 29.58 11.65 -2.38
CA ILE A 13 28.64 12.02 -1.33
C ILE A 13 27.22 11.87 -1.89
N HIS A 14 26.57 10.77 -1.50
CA HIS A 14 25.16 10.53 -1.78
C HIS A 14 24.28 11.48 -0.98
N CYS A 15 23.18 11.92 -1.61
CA CYS A 15 22.11 12.65 -0.94
C CYS A 15 20.75 12.22 -1.50
N GLN A 16 19.69 12.63 -0.82
CA GLN A 16 18.31 12.43 -1.23
C GLN A 16 17.62 13.79 -1.30
N VAL A 17 17.06 14.11 -2.46
CA VAL A 17 16.30 15.34 -2.67
C VAL A 17 14.83 14.98 -2.84
N ARG A 18 13.97 15.62 -2.05
CA ARG A 18 12.52 15.52 -2.16
C ARG A 18 12.00 16.72 -2.92
N PHE A 19 11.31 16.49 -4.03
CA PHE A 19 10.65 17.52 -4.80
C PHE A 19 9.15 17.47 -4.51
N VAL A 20 8.59 18.57 -4.01
CA VAL A 20 7.18 18.70 -3.65
C VAL A 20 6.51 19.68 -4.60
N ASN A 21 5.41 19.26 -5.23
CA ASN A 21 4.67 20.11 -6.15
C ASN A 21 3.38 20.62 -5.50
N ASN A 22 3.39 21.85 -5.01
CA ASN A 22 2.24 22.56 -4.45
C ASN A 22 1.60 23.51 -5.48
N SER A 23 2.00 23.40 -6.74
CA SER A 23 1.44 24.20 -7.82
C SER A 23 0.27 23.46 -8.48
N SER A 24 -0.50 24.17 -9.30
CA SER A 24 -1.61 23.60 -10.07
C SER A 24 -1.15 22.95 -11.40
N CYS A 25 0.15 22.85 -11.65
CA CYS A 25 0.74 22.36 -12.90
C CYS A 25 1.72 21.22 -12.61
N ALA A 26 1.75 20.20 -13.47
CA ALA A 26 2.75 19.14 -13.38
C ALA A 26 4.17 19.68 -13.60
N LEU A 27 5.15 19.10 -12.91
CA LEU A 27 6.56 19.48 -13.00
C LEU A 27 7.40 18.32 -13.51
N GLU A 28 8.34 18.57 -14.41
CA GLU A 28 9.41 17.62 -14.73
C GLU A 28 10.59 17.86 -13.77
N ALA A 29 11.03 16.79 -13.10
CA ALA A 29 12.32 16.75 -12.42
C ALA A 29 13.41 16.36 -13.43
N VAL A 30 14.23 17.34 -13.78
CA VAL A 30 15.26 17.23 -14.81
C VAL A 30 16.65 17.28 -14.18
N TRP A 31 17.45 16.25 -14.40
CA TRP A 31 18.86 16.23 -14.01
C TRP A 31 19.73 16.82 -15.12
N LEU A 32 20.72 17.63 -14.76
CA LEU A 32 21.78 18.05 -15.68
C LEU A 32 22.94 17.05 -15.61
N ASP A 33 23.18 16.31 -16.68
CA ASP A 33 24.24 15.31 -16.73
C ASP A 33 25.65 15.93 -16.70
N TYR A 34 26.68 15.10 -16.80
CA TYR A 34 28.08 15.52 -16.76
C TYR A 34 28.53 16.36 -17.97
N GLN A 35 27.77 16.32 -19.07
CA GLN A 35 27.98 17.13 -20.27
C GLN A 35 27.12 18.40 -20.27
N GLY A 36 26.18 18.52 -19.33
CA GLY A 36 25.19 19.61 -19.26
C GLY A 36 23.91 19.33 -20.04
N GLY A 37 23.71 18.08 -20.49
CA GLY A 37 22.47 17.62 -21.10
C GLY A 37 21.35 17.46 -20.06
N GLU A 38 20.12 17.76 -20.47
CA GLU A 38 18.92 17.60 -19.64
C GLU A 38 18.37 16.17 -19.75
N ILE A 39 18.22 15.49 -18.62
CA ILE A 39 17.62 14.16 -18.51
C ILE A 39 16.41 14.24 -17.58
N THR A 40 15.21 14.04 -18.13
CA THR A 40 13.98 13.98 -17.32
C THR A 40 13.90 12.65 -16.59
N TYR A 41 13.81 12.70 -15.26
CA TYR A 41 13.71 11.51 -14.40
C TYR A 41 12.28 11.20 -13.99
N ALA A 42 11.48 12.23 -13.71
CA ALA A 42 10.14 12.06 -13.20
C ALA A 42 9.24 13.23 -13.62
N THR A 43 7.95 12.94 -13.75
CA THR A 43 6.89 13.95 -13.72
C THR A 43 6.27 13.94 -12.33
N ILE A 44 6.17 15.10 -11.71
CA ILE A 44 5.63 15.32 -10.37
C ILE A 44 4.30 16.05 -10.55
N GLU A 45 3.22 15.30 -10.38
CA GLU A 45 1.87 15.82 -10.57
C GLU A 45 1.49 16.84 -9.48
N PRO A 46 0.51 17.72 -9.74
CA PRO A 46 -0.01 18.64 -8.73
C PRO A 46 -0.32 17.91 -7.43
N CYS A 47 0.13 18.51 -6.34
CA CYS A 47 -0.05 18.03 -4.98
C CYS A 47 0.55 16.65 -4.68
N THR A 48 1.58 16.24 -5.43
CA THR A 48 2.36 15.03 -5.18
C THR A 48 3.83 15.37 -4.90
N GLN A 49 4.64 14.35 -4.64
CA GLN A 49 6.07 14.50 -4.44
C GLN A 49 6.86 13.42 -5.17
N HIS A 50 8.14 13.70 -5.42
CA HIS A 50 9.11 12.72 -5.91
C HIS A 50 10.36 12.75 -5.05
N ILE A 51 10.79 11.58 -4.59
CA ILE A 51 12.03 11.42 -3.83
C ILE A 51 13.10 10.88 -4.77
N GLN A 52 14.23 11.56 -4.83
CA GLN A 52 15.31 11.20 -5.72
C GLN A 52 16.62 10.99 -4.95
N ASP A 53 17.09 9.74 -4.92
CA ASP A 53 18.46 9.42 -4.53
C ASP A 53 19.42 9.96 -5.60
N THR A 54 20.40 10.76 -5.19
CA THR A 54 21.30 11.49 -6.08
C THR A 54 22.62 11.80 -5.37
N TYR A 55 23.39 12.77 -5.88
CA TYR A 55 24.64 13.21 -5.28
C TYR A 55 24.65 14.72 -5.09
N VAL A 56 25.42 15.19 -4.10
CA VAL A 56 25.41 16.61 -3.70
C VAL A 56 25.85 17.60 -4.79
N THR A 57 26.44 17.09 -5.87
CA THR A 57 26.93 17.83 -7.03
C THR A 57 26.01 17.72 -8.24
N HIS A 58 24.90 16.97 -8.14
CA HIS A 58 23.94 16.81 -9.23
C HIS A 58 22.96 17.98 -9.26
N PRO A 59 22.94 18.81 -10.32
CA PRO A 59 21.98 19.89 -10.46
C PRO A 59 20.64 19.34 -10.95
N TRP A 60 19.57 19.80 -10.30
CA TRP A 60 18.19 19.50 -10.64
C TRP A 60 17.45 20.77 -11.06
N ILE A 61 16.62 20.64 -12.09
CA ILE A 61 15.72 21.66 -12.58
C ILE A 61 14.30 21.13 -12.44
N LEU A 62 13.43 21.91 -11.81
CA LEU A 62 11.99 21.69 -11.83
C LEU A 62 11.40 22.55 -12.93
N ARG A 63 10.86 21.91 -13.96
CA ARG A 63 10.32 22.58 -15.15
C ARG A 63 8.82 22.35 -15.25
N ARG A 64 8.04 23.40 -15.49
CA ARG A 64 6.59 23.27 -15.68
C ARG A 64 6.29 22.56 -17.00
N VAL A 65 5.37 21.62 -16.98
CA VAL A 65 4.97 20.85 -18.18
C VAL A 65 4.17 21.72 -19.15
N ASP A 66 3.34 22.63 -18.65
CA ASP A 66 2.43 23.47 -19.44
C ASP A 66 3.16 24.48 -20.35
N ASN A 67 4.19 25.15 -19.85
CA ASN A 67 4.84 26.28 -20.54
C ASN A 67 6.37 26.15 -20.63
N ARG A 68 6.95 25.05 -20.13
CA ARG A 68 8.40 24.78 -20.09
C ARG A 68 9.24 25.76 -19.26
N GLU A 69 8.62 26.66 -18.49
CA GLU A 69 9.33 27.57 -17.61
C GLU A 69 10.01 26.83 -16.46
N VAL A 70 11.16 27.35 -16.02
CA VAL A 70 11.87 26.81 -14.87
C VAL A 70 11.19 27.33 -13.60
N ALA A 71 10.50 26.43 -12.88
CA ALA A 71 9.90 26.72 -11.59
C ALA A 71 10.95 26.83 -10.48
N GLY A 72 12.07 26.11 -10.62
CA GLY A 72 13.20 26.23 -9.70
C GLY A 72 14.37 25.33 -10.03
N CYS A 73 15.46 25.50 -9.30
CA CYS A 73 16.65 24.67 -9.44
C CYS A 73 17.30 24.40 -8.08
N TYR A 74 17.83 23.19 -7.90
CA TYR A 74 18.49 22.77 -6.67
C TYR A 74 19.76 21.96 -6.97
N CYS A 75 20.82 22.20 -6.20
CA CYS A 75 22.05 21.41 -6.21
C CYS A 75 22.66 21.53 -4.81
N GLY A 76 22.82 20.41 -4.11
CA GLY A 76 23.24 20.44 -2.71
C GLY A 76 22.97 19.14 -1.97
N PRO A 77 23.13 19.16 -0.63
CA PRO A 77 22.90 18.00 0.24
C PRO A 77 21.43 17.57 0.28
N ASP A 78 21.07 16.73 1.24
CA ASP A 78 19.67 16.37 1.47
C ASP A 78 18.81 17.63 1.64
N ALA A 79 17.68 17.71 0.94
CA ALA A 79 16.75 18.82 1.06
C ALA A 79 15.33 18.45 0.60
N THR A 80 14.37 19.24 1.07
CA THR A 80 13.04 19.31 0.49
C THR A 80 12.91 20.59 -0.31
N VAL A 81 12.57 20.42 -1.58
CA VAL A 81 12.48 21.46 -2.59
C VAL A 81 11.02 21.56 -3.00
N GLU A 82 10.38 22.70 -2.69
CA GLU A 82 8.97 22.90 -2.99
C GLU A 82 8.78 23.96 -4.05
N VAL A 83 7.81 23.71 -4.93
CA VAL A 83 7.30 24.66 -5.89
C VAL A 83 5.85 24.95 -5.51
N ASN A 84 5.56 26.18 -5.08
CA ASN A 84 4.19 26.65 -4.88
C ASN A 84 3.76 27.49 -6.10
N GLN A 85 2.49 27.91 -6.15
CA GLN A 85 1.93 28.66 -7.29
C GLN A 85 2.78 29.88 -7.74
N HIS A 86 3.45 30.55 -6.81
CA HIS A 86 4.20 31.78 -7.07
C HIS A 86 5.61 31.79 -6.48
N ASN A 87 6.06 30.71 -5.84
CA ASN A 87 7.34 30.69 -5.17
C ASN A 87 8.06 29.34 -5.29
N PHE A 88 9.36 29.38 -5.01
CA PHE A 88 10.24 28.23 -4.92
C PHE A 88 10.97 28.32 -3.59
N CYS A 89 10.92 27.26 -2.79
CA CYS A 89 11.62 27.21 -1.52
C CYS A 89 12.43 25.92 -1.36
N VAL A 90 13.55 26.06 -0.65
CA VAL A 90 14.42 24.96 -0.27
C VAL A 90 14.47 24.96 1.25
N ALA A 91 13.94 23.90 1.85
CA ALA A 91 13.95 23.67 3.28
C ALA A 91 15.01 22.63 3.65
N GLN A 92 15.23 22.47 4.96
CA GLN A 92 15.90 21.28 5.48
C GLN A 92 15.22 20.01 4.92
N PRO A 93 15.89 18.85 4.91
CA PRO A 93 15.28 17.55 4.60
C PRO A 93 14.31 17.11 5.70
N GLU A 94 13.39 17.98 6.05
CA GLU A 94 12.13 17.69 6.70
C GLU A 94 11.18 17.23 5.61
N VAL A 95 10.27 16.34 5.95
CA VAL A 95 9.24 15.99 4.99
C VAL A 95 8.24 17.12 5.05
N HIS A 96 7.71 17.52 3.89
CA HIS A 96 6.64 18.48 3.83
C HIS A 96 5.47 17.84 3.10
N CYS A 97 4.27 17.98 3.66
CA CYS A 97 3.05 17.66 2.95
C CYS A 97 2.88 18.62 1.78
N PRO A 98 2.43 18.13 0.63
CA PRO A 98 1.97 19.03 -0.41
C PRO A 98 0.88 19.96 0.13
N ILE A 99 1.01 21.26 -0.09
CA ILE A 99 -0.03 22.24 0.21
C ILE A 99 -1.11 22.10 -0.86
N TRP A 100 -2.30 21.71 -0.43
CA TRP A 100 -3.45 21.56 -1.31
C TRP A 100 -3.90 22.94 -1.79
N PRO A 101 -4.14 23.15 -3.10
CA PRO A 101 -4.63 24.43 -3.60
C PRO A 101 -5.94 24.80 -2.91
N GLY A 102 -6.14 26.11 -2.70
CA GLY A 102 -7.29 26.65 -1.97
C GLY A 102 -8.65 26.21 -2.57
N SER A 103 -9.69 26.38 -1.76
CA SER A 103 -11.07 25.92 -1.96
C SER A 103 -11.73 26.24 -3.31
N HIS A 104 -11.15 27.11 -4.14
CA HIS A 104 -11.68 27.51 -5.44
C HIS A 104 -11.62 26.42 -6.53
N MET A 105 -10.84 25.34 -6.35
CA MET A 105 -10.76 24.24 -7.33
C MET A 105 -11.87 23.19 -7.18
N TRP A 106 -12.61 23.21 -6.08
CA TRP A 106 -13.53 22.14 -5.70
C TRP A 106 -14.97 22.66 -5.60
N PRO A 107 -15.99 21.82 -5.86
CA PRO A 107 -17.38 22.20 -5.64
C PRO A 107 -17.61 22.75 -4.23
N ALA A 108 -18.16 23.96 -4.14
CA ALA A 108 -18.34 24.67 -2.87
C ALA A 108 -19.13 23.88 -1.82
N HIS A 109 -20.00 22.96 -2.25
CA HIS A 109 -20.82 22.12 -1.38
C HIS A 109 -20.02 21.04 -0.64
N TRP A 110 -18.79 20.72 -1.02
CA TRP A 110 -17.91 19.85 -0.23
C TRP A 110 -17.28 20.60 0.97
N GLY A 111 -17.23 21.93 0.91
CA GLY A 111 -16.50 22.76 1.86
C GLY A 111 -14.98 22.65 1.69
N ASN A 112 -14.24 22.81 2.78
CA ASN A 112 -12.78 22.83 2.76
C ASN A 112 -12.21 21.43 2.97
N TYR A 113 -11.16 21.09 2.21
CA TYR A 113 -10.33 19.93 2.50
C TYR A 113 -9.28 20.30 3.55
N GLY A 114 -9.16 19.49 4.60
CA GLY A 114 -8.17 19.74 5.64
C GLY A 114 -8.11 18.61 6.66
N MET A 115 -7.23 18.79 7.64
CA MET A 115 -7.12 17.85 8.76
C MET A 115 -8.41 17.91 9.59
N ARG A 116 -9.11 16.78 9.67
CA ARG A 116 -10.33 16.59 10.45
C ARG A 116 -10.10 15.73 11.70
N GLY A 117 -9.02 14.96 11.74
CA GLY A 117 -8.66 14.10 12.87
C GLY A 117 -7.18 13.70 12.87
N LYS A 118 -6.78 12.91 13.87
CA LYS A 118 -5.41 12.40 14.03
C LYS A 118 -5.42 11.08 14.80
N ALA A 119 -4.56 10.13 14.40
CA ALA A 119 -4.37 8.85 15.07
C ALA A 119 -2.91 8.42 15.03
N SER A 120 -2.32 8.05 16.17
CA SER A 120 -0.89 7.65 16.26
C SER A 120 0.11 8.56 15.54
N GLY A 121 -0.15 9.87 15.49
CA GLY A 121 0.70 10.83 14.74
C GLY A 121 0.37 11.01 13.26
N ILE A 122 -0.50 10.16 12.70
CA ILE A 122 -1.00 10.18 11.31
C ILE A 122 -2.17 11.14 11.21
N GLN A 123 -2.16 12.01 10.20
CA GLN A 123 -3.25 12.97 9.95
C GLN A 123 -4.42 12.29 9.24
N ILE A 124 -5.64 12.66 9.60
CA ILE A 124 -6.86 12.24 8.91
C ILE A 124 -7.42 13.46 8.17
N MET A 125 -7.46 13.36 6.86
CA MET A 125 -7.77 14.44 5.93
C MET A 125 -9.13 14.20 5.28
N ALA A 126 -10.00 15.20 5.27
CA ALA A 126 -11.29 15.08 4.59
C ALA A 126 -11.87 16.45 4.26
N PHE A 127 -12.81 16.46 3.32
CA PHE A 127 -13.68 17.61 3.09
C PHE A 127 -14.72 17.74 4.21
N ASN A 128 -15.27 18.95 4.41
CA ASN A 128 -16.36 19.20 5.38
C ASN A 128 -17.61 18.33 5.13
N CYS A 129 -17.86 17.87 3.90
CA CYS A 129 -19.00 17.01 3.61
C CYS A 129 -18.91 15.60 4.21
N VAL A 130 -17.72 15.15 4.65
CA VAL A 130 -17.56 13.87 5.36
C VAL A 130 -18.06 14.01 6.79
N ALA A 131 -18.88 13.05 7.24
CA ALA A 131 -19.43 13.03 8.59
C ALA A 131 -18.35 12.84 9.67
N ASP A 132 -18.50 13.53 10.80
CA ASP A 132 -17.56 13.43 11.93
C ASP A 132 -17.41 11.99 12.43
N GLY A 133 -18.51 11.21 12.47
CA GLY A 133 -18.47 9.81 12.88
C GLY A 133 -17.56 8.93 11.99
N ALA A 134 -17.46 9.22 10.69
CA ALA A 134 -16.52 8.50 9.83
C ALA A 134 -15.06 8.87 10.14
N VAL A 135 -14.80 10.13 10.50
CA VAL A 135 -13.48 10.59 10.95
C VAL A 135 -13.07 9.90 12.26
N GLU A 136 -14.01 9.78 13.20
CA GLU A 136 -13.81 9.08 14.47
C GLU A 136 -13.51 7.59 14.26
N ILE A 137 -14.27 6.91 13.38
CA ILE A 137 -14.02 5.51 13.02
C ILE A 137 -12.62 5.35 12.40
N ALA A 138 -12.25 6.19 11.42
CA ALA A 138 -10.92 6.14 10.82
C ALA A 138 -9.81 6.33 11.88
N ALA A 139 -10.00 7.26 12.82
CA ALA A 139 -9.05 7.49 13.89
C ALA A 139 -8.90 6.29 14.82
N HIS A 140 -10.02 5.68 15.20
CA HIS A 140 -10.04 4.46 16.01
C HIS A 140 -9.30 3.33 15.31
N LEU A 141 -9.64 3.04 14.04
CA LEU A 141 -9.03 1.95 13.28
C LEU A 141 -7.52 2.14 13.09
N LEU A 142 -7.06 3.35 12.79
CA LEU A 142 -5.62 3.65 12.69
C LEU A 142 -4.90 3.50 14.03
N ASN A 143 -5.51 3.94 15.14
CA ASN A 143 -4.94 3.73 16.47
C ASN A 143 -4.80 2.22 16.76
N GLN A 144 -5.81 1.41 16.44
CA GLN A 144 -5.76 -0.04 16.65
C GLN A 144 -4.75 -0.75 15.75
N LEU A 145 -4.70 -0.37 14.46
CA LEU A 145 -3.72 -0.88 13.49
C LEU A 145 -2.29 -0.63 13.95
N LEU A 146 -2.04 0.54 14.56
CA LEU A 146 -0.71 1.00 14.96
C LEU A 146 -0.41 0.83 16.46
N ALA A 147 -1.32 0.25 17.24
CA ALA A 147 -1.23 0.21 18.71
C ALA A 147 0.02 -0.50 19.25
N CYS A 148 0.47 -1.56 18.57
CA CYS A 148 1.63 -2.36 18.96
C CYS A 148 2.70 -2.39 17.86
N CYS A 149 2.67 -1.40 16.98
CA CYS A 149 3.53 -1.38 15.82
C CYS A 149 5.00 -1.06 16.18
N ASN A 150 5.92 -1.34 15.26
CA ASN A 150 7.33 -1.02 15.46
C ASN A 150 7.56 0.50 15.50
N ASP A 151 8.17 1.01 16.57
CA ASP A 151 8.42 2.45 16.75
C ASP A 151 9.17 3.10 15.58
N GLY A 152 10.22 2.43 15.07
CA GLY A 152 11.00 2.93 13.95
C GLY A 152 10.18 3.00 12.65
N MET A 153 9.25 2.07 12.46
CA MET A 153 8.31 2.08 11.34
C MET A 153 7.32 3.25 11.48
N LEU A 154 6.77 3.47 12.68
CA LEU A 154 5.84 4.56 12.94
C LEU A 154 6.52 5.93 12.77
N GLN A 155 7.74 6.07 13.29
CA GLN A 155 8.55 7.26 13.09
C GLN A 155 8.81 7.54 11.61
N ARG A 156 9.02 6.51 10.77
CA ARG A 156 9.17 6.70 9.32
C ARG A 156 7.87 7.12 8.65
N LEU A 157 6.72 6.58 9.03
CA LEU A 157 5.42 7.03 8.56
C LEU A 157 5.16 8.50 8.93
N GLN A 158 5.34 8.85 10.20
CA GLN A 158 5.18 10.21 10.69
C GLN A 158 6.17 11.17 10.04
N LYS A 159 7.43 10.75 9.94
CA LYS A 159 8.47 11.50 9.25
C LYS A 159 8.03 11.73 7.82
N ALA A 160 7.55 10.74 7.08
CA ALA A 160 7.09 10.89 5.70
C ALA A 160 5.73 11.60 5.53
N HIS A 161 5.14 12.11 6.61
CA HIS A 161 3.79 12.66 6.65
C HIS A 161 2.76 11.75 5.96
N ALA A 162 2.85 10.46 6.26
CA ALA A 162 1.78 9.55 5.92
C ALA A 162 0.46 10.08 6.48
N ALA A 163 -0.57 10.07 5.63
CA ALA A 163 -1.89 10.58 5.94
C ALA A 163 -2.94 9.58 5.49
N PHE A 164 -4.13 9.70 6.07
CA PHE A 164 -5.29 8.94 5.65
C PHE A 164 -6.40 9.90 5.22
N ALA A 165 -6.83 9.82 3.97
CA ALA A 165 -7.91 10.64 3.44
C ALA A 165 -9.23 9.86 3.40
N ILE A 166 -10.33 10.54 3.75
CA ILE A 166 -11.67 9.96 3.63
C ILE A 166 -12.34 10.55 2.40
N ILE A 167 -12.77 9.67 1.50
CA ILE A 167 -13.51 10.04 0.30
C ILE A 167 -14.99 10.07 0.66
N GLY A 168 -15.63 11.25 0.61
CA GLY A 168 -17.04 11.38 0.96
C GLY A 168 -17.96 10.56 0.04
N ARG A 169 -19.16 10.23 0.52
CA ARG A 169 -20.12 9.37 -0.20
C ARG A 169 -20.53 9.86 -1.59
N GLN A 170 -20.52 11.17 -1.81
CA GLN A 170 -20.85 11.81 -3.10
C GLN A 170 -19.61 12.25 -3.90
N GLN A 171 -18.42 11.92 -3.40
CA GLN A 171 -17.16 12.21 -4.06
C GLN A 171 -16.66 10.97 -4.80
N VAL A 172 -15.79 11.14 -5.77
CA VAL A 172 -14.99 10.07 -6.38
C VAL A 172 -13.54 10.14 -5.92
N THR A 173 -12.76 9.11 -6.19
CA THR A 173 -11.37 9.00 -5.73
C THR A 173 -10.51 10.20 -6.09
N THR A 174 -10.64 10.72 -7.31
CA THR A 174 -9.83 11.87 -7.78
C THR A 174 -10.36 13.24 -7.34
N ASP A 175 -11.43 13.27 -6.53
CA ASP A 175 -11.84 14.48 -5.82
C ASP A 175 -10.98 14.73 -4.58
N ILE A 176 -10.30 13.71 -4.08
CA ILE A 176 -9.28 13.86 -3.06
C ILE A 176 -8.06 14.58 -3.67
N PRO A 177 -7.63 15.74 -3.14
CA PRO A 177 -6.55 16.51 -3.73
C PRO A 177 -5.26 15.72 -3.96
N PRO A 178 -4.77 14.86 -3.04
CA PRO A 178 -3.64 13.97 -3.33
C PRO A 178 -3.82 13.04 -4.54
N HIS A 179 -5.03 12.73 -4.94
CA HIS A 179 -5.35 11.78 -6.00
C HIS A 179 -5.85 12.47 -7.29
N SER A 180 -5.91 13.81 -7.32
CA SER A 180 -6.53 14.56 -8.43
C SER A 180 -5.87 14.33 -9.78
N HIS A 181 -4.58 14.01 -9.78
CA HIS A 181 -3.79 13.70 -10.98
C HIS A 181 -4.19 12.40 -11.66
N LEU A 182 -4.95 11.52 -11.00
CA LEU A 182 -5.45 10.27 -11.57
C LEU A 182 -6.77 10.46 -12.35
N ARG A 183 -7.30 11.69 -12.42
CA ARG A 183 -8.60 11.99 -13.05
C ARG A 183 -8.62 11.57 -14.51
N GLY A 184 -9.59 10.73 -14.85
CA GLY A 184 -9.75 10.17 -16.21
C GLY A 184 -8.73 9.10 -16.59
N LEU A 185 -7.77 8.76 -15.73
CA LEU A 185 -6.84 7.65 -15.96
C LEU A 185 -7.52 6.32 -15.66
N LYS A 186 -7.18 5.30 -16.45
CA LYS A 186 -7.58 3.91 -16.18
C LYS A 186 -6.74 3.34 -15.05
N CYS A 187 -7.40 2.60 -14.18
CA CYS A 187 -6.73 1.71 -13.25
C CYS A 187 -6.00 0.61 -14.04
N SER A 188 -4.77 0.27 -13.66
CA SER A 188 -3.98 -0.73 -14.41
C SER A 188 -4.53 -2.15 -14.31
N THR A 189 -5.31 -2.46 -13.25
CA THR A 189 -5.86 -3.79 -12.97
C THR A 189 -7.34 -3.93 -13.37
N LEU A 190 -8.00 -2.83 -13.73
CA LEU A 190 -9.41 -2.79 -14.08
C LEU A 190 -9.60 -2.09 -15.43
N ASP A 191 -10.52 -2.56 -16.28
CA ASP A 191 -10.98 -1.79 -17.45
C ASP A 191 -11.94 -0.64 -17.03
N ARG A 192 -11.57 0.07 -15.96
CA ARG A 192 -12.32 1.14 -15.32
C ARG A 192 -11.36 2.29 -14.98
N THR A 193 -11.91 3.50 -14.86
CA THR A 193 -11.14 4.65 -14.37
C THR A 193 -10.91 4.55 -12.86
N TYR A 194 -9.97 5.30 -12.30
CA TYR A 194 -9.84 5.40 -10.84
C TYR A 194 -11.14 5.84 -10.15
N ASP A 195 -11.91 6.73 -10.78
CA ASP A 195 -13.17 7.25 -10.22
C ASP A 195 -14.33 6.24 -10.25
N SER A 196 -14.33 5.32 -11.21
CA SER A 196 -15.38 4.30 -11.37
C SER A 196 -14.97 2.91 -10.88
N GLY A 197 -13.68 2.72 -10.65
CA GLY A 197 -13.06 1.42 -10.37
C GLY A 197 -12.74 1.21 -8.90
N THR A 198 -12.42 2.27 -8.15
CA THR A 198 -11.96 2.14 -6.78
C THR A 198 -12.52 3.21 -5.86
N ARG A 199 -12.65 2.85 -4.59
CA ARG A 199 -12.93 3.74 -3.45
C ARG A 199 -11.87 3.61 -2.36
N GLY A 200 -10.67 3.13 -2.72
CA GLY A 200 -9.49 3.01 -1.86
C GLY A 200 -8.20 3.15 -2.66
N LEU A 201 -7.19 3.79 -2.07
CA LEU A 201 -5.85 3.87 -2.66
C LEU A 201 -4.78 3.82 -1.57
N GLY A 202 -3.73 3.04 -1.82
CA GLY A 202 -2.61 2.89 -0.91
C GLY A 202 -1.67 4.09 -0.93
N GLY A 203 -1.10 4.39 0.24
CA GLY A 203 -0.05 5.40 0.37
C GLY A 203 1.31 4.87 -0.13
N SER A 204 2.07 5.73 -0.80
CA SER A 204 3.40 5.43 -1.33
C SER A 204 4.41 6.53 -0.97
N SER A 205 5.68 6.34 -1.32
CA SER A 205 6.70 7.37 -1.10
C SER A 205 6.49 8.64 -1.93
N THR A 206 5.83 8.53 -3.09
CA THR A 206 5.51 9.66 -3.99
C THR A 206 4.18 10.32 -3.66
N ASN A 207 3.24 9.58 -3.08
CA ASN A 207 1.99 10.10 -2.54
C ASN A 207 1.70 9.41 -1.20
N PRO A 208 2.08 10.02 -0.07
CA PRO A 208 2.00 9.37 1.24
C PRO A 208 0.57 9.35 1.81
N THR A 209 -0.44 9.64 1.00
CA THR A 209 -1.84 9.59 1.42
C THR A 209 -2.47 8.29 0.98
N ALA A 210 -2.82 7.44 1.95
CA ALA A 210 -3.80 6.37 1.72
C ALA A 210 -5.21 6.94 1.82
N SER A 211 -6.20 6.28 1.22
CA SER A 211 -7.60 6.71 1.34
C SER A 211 -8.59 5.56 1.32
N CYS A 212 -9.78 5.79 1.88
CA CYS A 212 -10.95 4.97 1.59
C CYS A 212 -12.27 5.75 1.62
N GLY A 213 -13.31 5.14 1.07
CA GLY A 213 -14.66 5.66 1.08
C GLY A 213 -15.29 5.71 2.47
N GLU A 214 -16.02 6.78 2.75
CA GLU A 214 -16.81 6.98 3.96
C GLU A 214 -17.82 5.83 4.22
N GLU A 215 -18.41 5.28 3.16
CA GLU A 215 -19.30 4.12 3.20
C GLU A 215 -18.60 2.84 3.68
N ASN A 216 -17.30 2.67 3.39
CA ASN A 216 -16.52 1.53 3.85
C ASN A 216 -16.18 1.67 5.34
N LEU A 217 -15.78 2.86 5.79
CA LEU A 217 -15.54 3.11 7.22
C LEU A 217 -16.77 2.81 8.07
N THR A 218 -17.93 3.29 7.61
CA THR A 218 -19.20 3.12 8.31
C THR A 218 -19.85 1.77 8.06
N MET A 219 -19.37 1.00 7.08
CA MET A 219 -19.96 -0.25 6.57
C MET A 219 -21.45 -0.11 6.21
N GLN A 220 -21.85 1.05 5.69
CA GLN A 220 -23.23 1.40 5.38
C GLN A 220 -23.39 1.68 3.89
N ASP A 221 -24.17 0.85 3.20
CA ASP A 221 -24.43 0.93 1.75
C ASP A 221 -23.17 0.88 0.86
N ASP A 222 -22.10 0.25 1.34
CA ASP A 222 -20.87 0.07 0.57
C ASP A 222 -21.07 -0.98 -0.53
N ARG A 223 -21.03 -0.54 -1.79
CA ARG A 223 -21.17 -1.41 -2.96
C ARG A 223 -19.85 -1.97 -3.47
N HIS A 224 -18.73 -1.39 -3.05
CA HIS A 224 -17.39 -1.77 -3.51
C HIS A 224 -16.78 -2.81 -2.58
N TYR A 225 -16.79 -2.54 -1.28
CA TYR A 225 -16.01 -3.30 -0.30
C TYR A 225 -16.84 -3.77 0.91
N SER A 226 -18.11 -4.14 0.71
CA SER A 226 -19.03 -4.57 1.79
C SER A 226 -18.56 -5.76 2.65
N GLN A 227 -17.57 -6.52 2.18
CA GLN A 227 -17.06 -7.73 2.85
C GLN A 227 -15.71 -7.51 3.55
N GLU A 228 -15.25 -6.27 3.63
CA GLU A 228 -13.94 -5.94 4.19
C GLU A 228 -13.84 -4.48 4.63
N ASN A 229 -12.84 -4.18 5.45
CA ASN A 229 -12.45 -2.81 5.74
C ASN A 229 -11.17 -2.48 5.00
N ILE A 230 -11.31 -1.66 3.96
CA ILE A 230 -10.22 -1.36 3.02
C ILE A 230 -9.20 -0.40 3.63
N LEU A 231 -9.52 0.37 4.68
CA LEU A 231 -8.52 1.17 5.40
C LEU A 231 -7.35 0.31 5.86
N ILE A 232 -7.61 -0.89 6.36
CA ILE A 232 -6.57 -1.82 6.83
C ILE A 232 -5.66 -2.28 5.67
N HIS A 233 -6.23 -2.49 4.48
CA HIS A 233 -5.50 -2.83 3.26
C HIS A 233 -4.63 -1.65 2.80
N GLU A 234 -5.25 -0.50 2.55
CA GLU A 234 -4.62 0.67 1.93
C GLU A 234 -3.56 1.30 2.85
N PHE A 235 -3.80 1.27 4.16
CA PHE A 235 -2.77 1.66 5.11
C PHE A 235 -1.69 0.60 5.27
N GLY A 236 -1.99 -0.68 4.99
CA GLY A 236 -0.99 -1.74 4.83
C GLY A 236 0.03 -1.42 3.75
N HIS A 237 -0.38 -0.91 2.59
CA HIS A 237 0.54 -0.37 1.59
C HIS A 237 1.38 0.78 2.15
N SER A 238 0.79 1.70 2.91
CA SER A 238 1.55 2.80 3.55
C SER A 238 2.65 2.26 4.47
N VAL A 239 2.33 1.26 5.29
CA VAL A 239 3.32 0.58 6.16
C VAL A 239 4.45 -0.02 5.35
N MET A 240 4.17 -0.71 4.24
CA MET A 240 5.21 -1.31 3.40
C MET A 240 6.02 -0.26 2.62
N CYS A 241 5.37 0.61 1.87
CA CYS A 241 6.01 1.53 0.95
C CYS A 241 6.73 2.69 1.66
N ILE A 242 6.29 3.05 2.87
CA ILE A 242 6.80 4.21 3.62
C ILE A 242 7.41 3.79 4.96
N GLY A 243 6.70 2.96 5.72
CA GLY A 243 7.08 2.57 7.07
C GLY A 243 8.23 1.55 7.13
N MET A 244 8.39 0.67 6.14
CA MET A 244 9.45 -0.34 6.14
C MET A 244 10.80 0.20 5.65
N THR A 245 11.88 -0.43 6.10
CA THR A 245 13.20 -0.28 5.49
C THR A 245 13.31 -1.09 4.20
N ASP A 246 14.33 -0.81 3.37
CA ASP A 246 14.64 -1.58 2.17
C ASP A 246 14.82 -3.08 2.46
N GLN A 247 15.47 -3.41 3.59
CA GLN A 247 15.68 -4.79 4.01
C GLN A 247 14.35 -5.49 4.35
N GLN A 248 13.43 -4.79 5.03
CA GLN A 248 12.12 -5.31 5.37
C GLN A 248 11.26 -5.52 4.11
N ARG A 249 11.25 -4.57 3.16
CA ARG A 249 10.57 -4.75 1.87
C ARG A 249 11.16 -5.92 1.06
N GLN A 250 12.49 -6.10 1.07
CA GLN A 250 13.13 -7.25 0.44
C GLN A 250 12.76 -8.58 1.11
N ALA A 251 12.53 -8.58 2.43
CA ALA A 251 12.05 -9.75 3.15
C ALA A 251 10.60 -10.10 2.74
N VAL A 252 9.72 -9.11 2.57
CA VAL A 252 8.37 -9.31 2.01
C VAL A 252 8.44 -9.89 0.60
N GLN A 253 9.27 -9.32 -0.29
CA GLN A 253 9.46 -9.84 -1.65
C GLN A 253 9.93 -11.31 -1.65
N SER A 254 10.81 -11.65 -0.71
CA SER A 254 11.34 -13.01 -0.56
C SER A 254 10.26 -13.97 -0.05
N ALA A 255 9.45 -13.54 0.91
CA ALA A 255 8.29 -14.29 1.41
C ALA A 255 7.27 -14.54 0.29
N TYR A 256 6.89 -13.51 -0.46
CA TYR A 256 6.02 -13.63 -1.64
C TYR A 256 6.55 -14.63 -2.66
N SER A 257 7.84 -14.51 -3.03
CA SER A 257 8.46 -15.41 -4.01
C SER A 257 8.44 -16.87 -3.53
N SER A 258 8.67 -17.08 -2.23
CA SER A 258 8.59 -18.41 -1.62
C SER A 258 7.16 -18.96 -1.60
N ALA A 259 6.18 -18.14 -1.21
CA ALA A 259 4.77 -18.51 -1.20
C ALA A 259 4.28 -18.91 -2.61
N LYS A 260 4.72 -18.18 -3.64
CA LYS A 260 4.42 -18.48 -5.05
C LYS A 260 5.08 -19.78 -5.51
N GLN A 261 6.35 -20.01 -5.15
CA GLN A 261 7.07 -21.25 -5.48
C GLN A 261 6.43 -22.47 -4.81
N GLN A 262 5.96 -22.32 -3.57
CA GLN A 262 5.31 -23.37 -2.79
C GLN A 262 3.82 -23.52 -3.11
N SER A 263 3.26 -22.64 -3.95
CA SER A 263 1.81 -22.59 -4.24
C SER A 263 0.95 -22.53 -2.97
N LEU A 264 1.38 -21.74 -1.98
CA LEU A 264 0.63 -21.59 -0.73
C LEU A 264 -0.76 -21.00 -0.98
N TYR A 265 -0.87 -20.09 -1.94
CA TYR A 265 -2.14 -19.46 -2.32
C TYR A 265 -2.52 -19.87 -3.74
N HIS A 266 -3.82 -19.87 -4.04
CA HIS A 266 -4.27 -20.06 -5.40
C HIS A 266 -3.72 -18.94 -6.30
N PRO A 267 -3.16 -19.23 -7.50
CA PRO A 267 -2.50 -18.21 -8.32
C PRO A 267 -3.40 -17.08 -8.80
N SER A 268 -4.72 -17.28 -8.82
CA SER A 268 -5.70 -16.24 -9.19
C SER A 268 -6.10 -15.35 -8.01
N CYS A 269 -5.64 -15.64 -6.80
CA CYS A 269 -5.94 -14.77 -5.66
C CYS A 269 -5.27 -13.41 -5.84
N TYR A 270 -5.95 -12.36 -5.42
CA TYR A 270 -5.45 -11.01 -5.56
C TYR A 270 -4.12 -10.80 -4.82
N SER A 271 -3.95 -11.43 -3.65
CA SER A 271 -2.69 -11.48 -2.92
C SER A 271 -1.52 -12.05 -3.72
N MET A 272 -1.77 -12.77 -4.83
CA MET A 272 -0.75 -13.36 -5.69
C MET A 272 -0.39 -12.50 -6.91
N GLU A 273 -1.03 -11.35 -7.12
CA GLU A 273 -0.69 -10.45 -8.23
C GLU A 273 0.75 -9.93 -8.13
N ASN A 274 1.12 -9.41 -6.97
CA ASN A 274 2.46 -8.90 -6.69
C ASN A 274 2.74 -8.91 -5.16
N ALA A 275 3.97 -8.56 -4.77
CA ALA A 275 4.38 -8.59 -3.36
C ALA A 275 3.72 -7.50 -2.50
N ASP A 276 3.28 -6.39 -3.10
CA ASP A 276 2.61 -5.29 -2.40
C ASP A 276 1.18 -5.74 -2.00
N GLU A 277 0.44 -6.37 -2.91
CA GLU A 277 -0.88 -6.96 -2.63
C GLU A 277 -0.80 -8.12 -1.65
N TYR A 278 0.21 -8.98 -1.81
CA TYR A 278 0.47 -10.04 -0.85
C TYR A 278 0.61 -9.53 0.58
N TRP A 279 1.32 -8.41 0.77
CA TRP A 279 1.44 -7.77 2.08
C TRP A 279 0.14 -7.13 2.55
N ALA A 280 -0.57 -6.40 1.70
CA ALA A 280 -1.77 -5.67 2.06
C ALA A 280 -2.95 -6.60 2.39
N GLU A 281 -3.19 -7.63 1.58
CA GLU A 281 -4.20 -8.66 1.83
C GLU A 281 -3.93 -9.43 3.12
N LEU A 282 -2.69 -9.81 3.37
CA LEU A 282 -2.34 -10.53 4.60
C LEU A 282 -2.25 -9.61 5.82
N THR A 283 -2.13 -8.30 5.63
CA THR A 283 -2.40 -7.30 6.67
C THR A 283 -3.87 -7.34 7.07
N GLN A 284 -4.81 -7.36 6.11
CA GLN A 284 -6.23 -7.54 6.44
C GLN A 284 -6.49 -8.85 7.17
N SER A 285 -5.88 -9.95 6.74
CA SER A 285 -5.98 -11.24 7.43
C SER A 285 -5.43 -11.19 8.86
N TRP A 286 -4.31 -10.48 9.09
CA TRP A 286 -3.71 -10.32 10.42
C TRP A 286 -4.63 -9.61 11.42
N PHE A 287 -5.50 -8.73 10.93
CA PHE A 287 -6.48 -8.00 11.72
C PHE A 287 -7.91 -8.53 11.57
N GLU A 288 -8.13 -9.61 10.82
CA GLU A 288 -9.45 -10.19 10.52
C GLU A 288 -10.42 -9.15 9.94
N ALA A 289 -9.91 -8.32 9.03
CA ALA A 289 -10.62 -7.20 8.41
C ALA A 289 -11.28 -7.55 7.07
N THR A 290 -11.34 -8.83 6.71
CA THR A 290 -11.99 -9.32 5.48
C THR A 290 -12.62 -10.69 5.71
N VAL A 291 -13.78 -10.94 5.10
CA VAL A 291 -14.36 -12.29 4.99
C VAL A 291 -14.17 -12.89 3.61
N ARG A 292 -13.61 -12.12 2.66
CA ARG A 292 -13.34 -12.58 1.30
C ARG A 292 -12.36 -13.74 1.29
N THR A 293 -12.57 -14.65 0.34
CA THR A 293 -11.73 -15.84 0.14
C THR A 293 -11.02 -15.82 -1.20
N ASP A 294 -11.56 -15.09 -2.18
CA ASP A 294 -11.01 -14.91 -3.51
C ASP A 294 -9.70 -14.11 -3.48
N VAL A 295 -9.48 -13.27 -2.48
CA VAL A 295 -8.30 -12.41 -2.37
C VAL A 295 -7.09 -13.08 -1.71
N ASN A 296 -7.31 -14.04 -0.81
CA ASN A 296 -6.27 -14.63 0.04
C ASN A 296 -6.41 -16.15 0.25
N SER A 297 -7.15 -16.84 -0.62
CA SER A 297 -7.45 -18.29 -0.52
C SER A 297 -8.20 -18.69 0.77
N GLY A 298 -8.95 -17.76 1.38
CA GLY A 298 -9.67 -17.98 2.64
C GLY A 298 -8.79 -17.97 3.89
N ILE A 299 -7.52 -17.56 3.75
CA ILE A 299 -6.58 -17.34 4.85
C ILE A 299 -6.86 -15.96 5.45
N ASN A 300 -8.06 -15.79 6.01
CA ASN A 300 -8.63 -14.50 6.43
C ASN A 300 -8.57 -14.25 7.95
N THR A 301 -7.79 -15.05 8.69
CA THR A 301 -7.52 -14.82 10.12
C THR A 301 -6.04 -14.85 10.43
N ARG A 302 -5.64 -14.14 11.50
CA ARG A 302 -4.26 -14.15 11.99
C ARG A 302 -3.76 -15.56 12.25
N GLN A 303 -4.60 -16.40 12.84
CA GLN A 303 -4.25 -17.78 13.14
C GLN A 303 -4.00 -18.58 11.87
N LYS A 304 -4.85 -18.43 10.84
CA LYS A 304 -4.64 -19.07 9.54
C LYS A 304 -3.34 -18.60 8.91
N VAL A 305 -3.03 -17.29 8.96
CA VAL A 305 -1.74 -16.77 8.46
C VAL A 305 -0.56 -17.41 9.19
N LYS A 306 -0.58 -17.45 10.53
CA LYS A 306 0.50 -18.08 11.34
C LYS A 306 0.71 -19.56 11.00
N GLN A 307 -0.36 -20.30 10.71
CA GLN A 307 -0.30 -21.73 10.39
C GLN A 307 0.11 -22.00 8.94
N HIS A 308 -0.36 -21.17 8.01
CA HIS A 308 -0.27 -21.39 6.57
C HIS A 308 0.98 -20.77 5.95
N ASP A 309 1.35 -19.57 6.40
CA ASP A 309 2.48 -18.81 5.88
C ASP A 309 3.27 -18.17 7.04
N ALA A 310 4.12 -18.97 7.67
CA ALA A 310 4.93 -18.53 8.80
C ALA A 310 5.92 -17.39 8.46
N SER A 311 6.33 -17.29 7.19
CA SER A 311 7.30 -16.29 6.74
C SER A 311 6.71 -14.88 6.79
N ILE A 312 5.53 -14.70 6.21
CA ILE A 312 4.83 -13.41 6.26
C ILE A 312 4.23 -13.14 7.64
N ALA A 313 3.79 -14.17 8.38
CA ALA A 313 3.34 -14.03 9.76
C ALA A 313 4.41 -13.38 10.65
N ALA A 314 5.68 -13.78 10.49
CA ALA A 314 6.78 -13.20 11.25
C ALA A 314 7.01 -11.71 10.91
N LEU A 315 6.86 -11.32 9.64
CA LEU A 315 7.00 -9.93 9.18
C LEU A 315 5.82 -9.07 9.66
N LEU A 316 4.59 -9.59 9.58
CA LEU A 316 3.39 -8.94 10.11
C LEU A 316 3.51 -8.71 11.62
N GLN A 317 3.94 -9.73 12.37
CA GLN A 317 4.20 -9.59 13.81
C GLN A 317 5.33 -8.60 14.10
N GLN A 318 6.37 -8.56 13.28
CA GLN A 318 7.45 -7.58 13.43
C GLN A 318 6.95 -6.14 13.24
N MET A 319 6.03 -5.89 12.29
CA MET A 319 5.55 -4.55 11.97
C MET A 319 4.41 -4.08 12.86
N TYR A 320 3.45 -4.96 13.14
CA TYR A 320 2.20 -4.64 13.83
C TYR A 320 2.14 -5.15 15.28
N GLY A 321 3.06 -6.01 15.68
CA GLY A 321 2.96 -6.74 16.95
C GLY A 321 1.87 -7.81 16.93
N ASP A 322 1.50 -8.29 18.11
CA ASP A 322 0.50 -9.36 18.30
C ASP A 322 -0.68 -8.90 19.18
N SER A 323 -1.17 -7.68 18.94
CA SER A 323 -2.33 -7.11 19.65
C SER A 323 -3.54 -8.06 19.63
N PRO A 324 -4.30 -8.23 20.73
CA PRO A 324 -5.49 -9.09 20.73
C PRO A 324 -6.62 -8.51 19.87
N TRP A 325 -6.55 -7.25 19.46
CA TRP A 325 -7.59 -6.62 18.66
C TRP A 325 -7.76 -7.27 17.28
N ARG A 326 -9.02 -7.34 16.84
CA ARG A 326 -9.48 -7.75 15.51
C ARG A 326 -10.57 -6.79 15.07
N TYR A 327 -10.64 -6.52 13.77
CA TYR A 327 -11.58 -5.54 13.22
C TYR A 327 -13.03 -5.82 13.59
N TRP A 328 -13.45 -7.09 13.57
CA TRP A 328 -14.82 -7.47 13.90
C TRP A 328 -15.25 -7.14 15.34
N HIS A 329 -14.31 -6.85 16.26
CA HIS A 329 -14.65 -6.37 17.61
C HIS A 329 -15.33 -5.01 17.59
N ASP A 330 -14.92 -4.12 16.68
CA ASP A 330 -15.32 -2.71 16.63
C ASP A 330 -15.95 -2.33 15.29
N CYS A 331 -16.35 -3.31 14.48
CA CYS A 331 -17.02 -3.02 13.22
C CYS A 331 -18.35 -2.29 13.51
N PRO A 332 -18.65 -1.17 12.82
CA PRO A 332 -19.88 -0.40 13.06
C PRO A 332 -21.18 -1.17 12.81
N VAL A 333 -21.09 -2.30 12.09
CA VAL A 333 -22.20 -3.22 11.81
C VAL A 333 -21.81 -4.64 12.17
N SER A 334 -22.79 -5.56 12.23
CA SER A 334 -22.52 -6.98 12.43
C SER A 334 -21.66 -7.53 11.29
N PHE A 335 -20.37 -7.72 11.55
CA PHE A 335 -19.41 -8.31 10.63
C PHE A 335 -19.20 -9.77 10.98
N PRO A 336 -19.29 -10.72 10.04
CA PRO A 336 -19.06 -12.12 10.34
C PRO A 336 -17.62 -12.27 10.85
N SER A 337 -17.43 -12.73 12.08
CA SER A 337 -16.11 -13.17 12.50
C SER A 337 -15.74 -14.38 11.62
N PRO A 338 -14.61 -14.34 10.88
CA PRO A 338 -14.22 -15.50 10.08
C PRO A 338 -13.93 -16.73 10.95
N ALA A 339 -13.64 -16.55 12.24
CA ALA A 339 -13.50 -17.63 13.22
C ALA A 339 -14.85 -18.26 13.64
N GLN A 340 -15.95 -17.51 13.60
CA GLN A 340 -17.29 -18.04 13.96
C GLN A 340 -17.92 -18.88 12.84
N GLN A 341 -17.46 -18.75 11.59
CA GLN A 341 -17.89 -19.61 10.49
C GLN A 341 -17.37 -21.07 10.60
N GLU A 342 -16.47 -21.35 11.55
CA GLU A 342 -15.90 -22.70 11.75
C GLU A 342 -16.61 -23.51 12.85
N SER A 343 -17.68 -22.99 13.46
CA SER A 343 -18.56 -23.83 14.27
C SER A 343 -19.38 -24.72 13.32
N PRO A 344 -19.32 -26.06 13.43
CA PRO A 344 -20.25 -26.91 12.69
C PRO A 344 -21.68 -26.47 13.05
N PRO A 345 -22.63 -26.46 12.10
CA PRO A 345 -24.02 -26.21 12.46
C PRO A 345 -24.41 -27.19 13.57
N ALA A 346 -24.96 -26.68 14.67
CA ALA A 346 -25.41 -27.44 15.85
C ALA A 346 -26.61 -28.38 15.56
N ARG A 347 -26.67 -28.97 14.37
CA ARG A 347 -27.68 -29.92 13.91
C ARG A 347 -27.11 -31.24 13.38
N ALA A 348 -25.80 -31.49 13.51
CA ALA A 348 -25.20 -32.78 13.14
C ALA A 348 -24.72 -33.63 14.34
N ALA A 349 -24.95 -33.21 15.58
CA ALA A 349 -24.48 -33.92 16.78
C ALA A 349 -25.55 -34.76 17.52
N ILE A 350 -26.71 -35.03 16.92
CA ILE A 350 -27.77 -35.87 17.54
C ILE A 350 -27.80 -37.32 17.02
N LEU A 351 -26.98 -37.69 16.03
CA LEU A 351 -27.00 -39.05 15.46
C LEU A 351 -25.77 -39.93 15.73
N ALA A 352 -24.87 -39.51 16.64
CA ALA A 352 -23.65 -40.28 16.95
C ALA A 352 -23.59 -40.87 18.37
N GLN A 353 -24.70 -40.87 19.14
CA GLN A 353 -24.75 -41.47 20.49
C GLN A 353 -25.53 -42.78 20.61
N ASN A 354 -25.85 -43.45 19.49
CA ASN A 354 -26.42 -44.80 19.54
C ASN A 354 -25.68 -45.73 18.59
N ARG A 355 -24.53 -46.24 19.03
CA ARG A 355 -23.96 -47.53 18.61
C ARG A 355 -22.79 -47.91 19.50
N ASN A 356 -23.12 -48.44 20.68
CA ASN A 356 -22.24 -49.34 21.42
C ASN A 356 -23.04 -50.60 21.69
N PHE A 357 -22.77 -51.69 20.95
CA PHE A 357 -22.79 -53.05 21.48
C PHE A 357 -21.97 -53.99 20.57
N ALA A 358 -20.93 -54.53 21.19
CA ALA A 358 -20.28 -55.84 20.99
C ALA A 358 -19.49 -56.17 19.70
N ALA A 359 -18.20 -56.45 19.91
CA ALA A 359 -17.36 -57.35 19.11
C ALA A 359 -17.54 -58.82 19.61
N PRO A 360 -17.06 -59.91 18.94
CA PRO A 360 -15.66 -60.11 18.51
C PRO A 360 -15.40 -60.83 17.15
N SER A 361 -14.11 -60.82 16.77
CA SER A 361 -13.32 -61.33 15.61
C SER A 361 -13.38 -62.87 15.36
N PRO A 362 -12.56 -63.54 14.47
CA PRO A 362 -11.46 -63.09 13.57
C PRO A 362 -11.38 -63.78 12.15
N GLY A 363 -10.43 -63.36 11.29
CA GLY A 363 -10.07 -64.14 10.08
C GLY A 363 -9.06 -63.55 9.09
N THR A 364 -7.79 -63.93 9.25
CA THR A 364 -6.76 -64.29 8.23
C THR A 364 -6.41 -63.42 7.00
N SER A 365 -5.13 -62.98 6.98
CA SER A 365 -4.08 -63.19 5.95
C SER A 365 -4.24 -62.67 4.50
N ARG A 366 -3.29 -61.85 4.02
CA ARG A 366 -2.10 -62.24 3.21
C ARG A 366 -1.40 -61.02 2.58
N GLN A 367 -0.10 -61.23 2.34
CA GLN A 367 0.95 -60.39 1.76
C GLN A 367 0.81 -60.13 0.24
N SER A 368 1.39 -59.03 -0.27
CA SER A 368 2.47 -58.97 -1.30
C SER A 368 2.68 -57.50 -1.76
N HIS A 369 3.89 -56.91 -1.67
CA HIS A 369 4.94 -56.77 -2.72
C HIS A 369 4.40 -56.29 -4.09
N ALA A 370 5.02 -55.43 -4.89
CA ALA A 370 6.20 -54.56 -4.91
C ALA A 370 6.28 -53.95 -6.34
N ALA A 371 7.26 -53.07 -6.58
CA ALA A 371 7.77 -52.53 -7.87
C ALA A 371 7.00 -51.33 -8.47
N ARG A 372 7.56 -50.12 -8.62
CA ARG A 372 8.84 -49.63 -9.18
C ARG A 372 8.85 -49.60 -10.71
N VAL A 373 8.79 -48.40 -11.30
CA VAL A 373 9.36 -48.05 -12.61
C VAL A 373 9.92 -46.62 -12.52
N GLN A 374 11.22 -46.49 -12.78
CA GLN A 374 11.93 -45.26 -13.16
C GLN A 374 12.08 -45.26 -14.68
N ASP A 375 12.14 -44.07 -15.30
CA ASP A 375 13.04 -43.70 -16.42
C ASP A 375 12.81 -42.20 -16.70
N ILE A 376 13.77 -41.30 -16.41
CA ILE A 376 14.95 -40.89 -17.19
C ILE A 376 14.58 -40.25 -18.54
N TRP A 377 14.84 -38.94 -18.68
CA TRP A 377 15.57 -38.38 -19.82
C TRP A 377 16.21 -37.04 -19.44
N SER A 378 17.52 -36.95 -19.66
CA SER A 378 18.38 -35.78 -19.48
C SER A 378 19.01 -35.44 -20.82
N GLY A 379 19.05 -34.15 -21.21
CA GLY A 379 19.68 -33.74 -22.47
C GLY A 379 19.76 -32.23 -22.71
N HIS A 380 20.70 -31.57 -22.03
CA HIS A 380 21.57 -30.44 -22.44
C HIS A 380 21.19 -29.52 -23.63
N SER A 381 21.29 -28.19 -23.44
CA SER A 381 22.40 -27.37 -23.96
C SER A 381 22.12 -25.84 -24.06
N ARG A 382 22.93 -25.08 -23.29
CA ARG A 382 23.65 -23.81 -23.60
C ARG A 382 22.91 -22.45 -23.73
N ASN A 383 23.34 -21.57 -22.81
CA ASN A 383 23.82 -20.18 -22.96
C ASN A 383 23.07 -19.21 -23.89
N SER A 384 22.49 -18.17 -23.27
CA SER A 384 22.82 -16.80 -23.70
C SER A 384 22.72 -15.82 -22.52
N SER A 385 23.79 -15.05 -22.40
CA SER A 385 24.00 -13.91 -21.52
C SER A 385 23.11 -12.74 -21.91
N ARG A 386 22.50 -12.05 -20.93
CA ARG A 386 22.08 -10.64 -21.05
C ARG A 386 21.81 -10.01 -19.68
N ARG A 387 22.60 -8.95 -19.41
CA ARG A 387 22.34 -7.75 -18.59
C ARG A 387 21.26 -7.85 -17.51
N ALA A 388 21.71 -7.95 -16.26
CA ALA A 388 20.95 -7.51 -15.10
C ALA A 388 20.96 -5.97 -15.04
N LEU A 389 19.91 -5.33 -15.55
CA LEU A 389 19.51 -4.02 -15.05
C LEU A 389 18.62 -4.27 -13.82
N LYS A 390 19.05 -3.75 -12.67
CA LYS A 390 18.21 -3.63 -11.48
C LYS A 390 17.13 -2.58 -11.77
N GLU A 391 15.97 -3.01 -12.24
CA GLU A 391 14.74 -2.23 -12.05
C GLU A 391 14.43 -2.26 -10.55
N ARG A 392 14.68 -1.13 -9.87
CA ARG A 392 14.00 -0.85 -8.61
C ARG A 392 12.55 -0.57 -8.99
N GLN A 393 11.69 -1.57 -8.89
CA GLN A 393 10.25 -1.37 -8.92
C GLN A 393 9.90 -0.52 -7.69
N GLY A 394 9.64 0.78 -7.90
CA GLY A 394 8.96 1.58 -6.89
C GLY A 394 7.51 1.11 -6.76
N CYS A 395 6.94 1.18 -5.55
CA CYS A 395 5.53 0.86 -5.31
C CYS A 395 4.67 1.61 -6.34
N ARG A 396 3.98 0.87 -7.21
CA ARG A 396 2.93 1.45 -8.05
C ARG A 396 1.72 1.68 -7.15
N VAL A 397 0.96 2.74 -7.43
CA VAL A 397 -0.35 2.95 -6.79
C VAL A 397 -1.24 1.81 -7.25
N CYS A 398 -1.38 0.80 -6.41
CA CYS A 398 -2.27 -0.32 -6.65
C CYS A 398 -3.65 0.01 -6.08
N SER A 399 -4.68 -0.59 -6.66
CA SER A 399 -6.07 -0.33 -6.29
C SER A 399 -6.81 -1.65 -6.24
N VAL A 400 -7.53 -1.86 -5.15
CA VAL A 400 -8.23 -3.10 -4.85
C VAL A 400 -9.39 -3.35 -5.83
N MET A 401 -9.53 -4.62 -6.25
CA MET A 401 -10.54 -5.10 -7.20
C MET A 401 -11.97 -5.10 -6.68
#